data_AF-A0A655EFP6-F1
#
_entry.id   AF-A0A655EFP6-F1
#
_cell.length_a   1.000
_cell.length_b   1.000
_cell.length_c   1.000
_cell.angle_alpha   90.00
_cell.angle_beta   90.00
_cell.angle_gamma   90.00
#
_symmetry.space_group_name_H-M   'P 1'
#
loop_
_entity.id
_entity.type
_entity.pdbx_description
1 polymer ?
#
loop_
_entity_poly.entity_id
_entity_poly.type
_entity_poly.pdbx_seq_one_letter_code
_entity_poly.pdbx_strand_id
1 'polypeptide(L)'
;MFDDAFSALDVHTDAKVHASLRQVSGDATIIVVTQRISNAAQADQVIVVDNGKIVGTGTHETLLADCPTYAEFAASQSLSATVGGVG
;
A
#
# COMPACT_ATOMS: atom_id res chain seq x y z
N MET A 1 -4.04 -21.12 6.88
CA MET A 1 -5.35 -20.65 6.40
C MET A 1 -5.63 -19.28 7.04
N PHE A 2 -5.25 -18.21 6.34
CA PHE A 2 -5.68 -16.82 6.57
C PHE A 2 -6.16 -16.17 5.26
N ASP A 3 -6.07 -16.89 4.13
CA ASP A 3 -6.22 -16.35 2.77
C ASP A 3 -7.67 -15.97 2.42
N ASP A 4 -8.67 -16.68 2.94
CA ASP A 4 -10.09 -16.45 2.59
C ASP A 4 -10.68 -15.15 3.15
N ALA A 5 -10.18 -14.64 4.29
CA ALA A 5 -10.64 -13.36 4.83
C ALA A 5 -10.01 -12.15 4.10
N PHE A 6 -8.80 -12.30 3.56
CA PHE A 6 -8.11 -11.25 2.81
C PHE A 6 -8.51 -11.23 1.34
N SER A 7 -8.82 -12.37 0.74
CA SER A 7 -9.30 -12.48 -0.65
C SER A 7 -10.62 -11.71 -0.87
N ALA A 8 -11.53 -11.73 0.11
CA ALA A 8 -12.79 -10.96 0.05
C ALA A 8 -12.58 -9.43 0.13
N LEU A 9 -11.47 -8.98 0.73
CA LEU A 9 -11.11 -7.57 0.80
C LEU A 9 -10.40 -7.09 -0.48
N ASP A 10 -9.59 -7.95 -1.11
CA ASP A 10 -8.82 -7.65 -2.32
C ASP A 10 -9.71 -7.52 -3.57
N VAL A 11 -10.87 -8.17 -3.59
CA VAL A 11 -11.87 -8.11 -4.69
C VAL A 11 -12.63 -6.78 -4.73
N HIS A 12 -12.61 -5.96 -3.66
CA HIS A 12 -13.27 -4.65 -3.68
C HIS A 12 -12.27 -3.51 -3.90
N THR A 13 -11.57 -3.62 -5.03
CA THR A 13 -11.04 -2.44 -5.72
C THR A 13 -12.21 -1.49 -5.94
N ASP A 14 -12.16 -0.32 -5.34
CA ASP A 14 -11.91 0.91 -6.10
C ASP A 14 -11.88 2.07 -5.11
N ALA A 15 -11.12 3.13 -5.41
CA ALA A 15 -11.07 4.37 -4.64
C ALA A 15 -12.45 4.91 -4.19
N LYS A 16 -13.53 4.49 -4.86
CA LYS A 16 -14.94 4.72 -4.55
C LYS A 16 -15.40 4.15 -3.21
N VAL A 17 -14.94 2.96 -2.81
CA VAL A 17 -15.26 2.34 -1.50
C VAL A 17 -14.51 3.08 -0.40
N HIS A 18 -13.23 3.43 -0.64
CA HIS A 18 -12.46 4.29 0.25
C HIS A 18 -13.08 5.69 0.42
N ALA A 19 -13.58 6.29 -0.66
CA ALA A 19 -14.26 7.59 -0.62
C ALA A 19 -15.60 7.49 0.12
N SER A 20 -16.37 6.42 -0.10
CA SER A 20 -17.65 6.19 0.57
C SER A 20 -17.46 5.88 2.06
N LEU A 21 -16.44 5.11 2.42
CA LEU A 21 -16.06 4.85 3.82
C LEU A 21 -15.58 6.13 4.50
N ARG A 22 -14.75 6.97 3.86
CA ARG A 22 -14.37 8.29 4.43
C ARG A 22 -15.59 9.20 4.68
N GLN A 23 -16.63 9.11 3.85
CA GLN A 23 -17.85 9.92 4.01
C GLN A 23 -18.79 9.41 5.10
N VAL A 24 -18.86 8.10 5.35
CA VAL A 24 -19.74 7.50 6.38
C VAL A 24 -19.05 7.38 7.74
N SER A 25 -17.72 7.41 7.75
CA SER A 25 -16.90 7.12 8.94
C SER A 25 -16.06 8.33 9.33
N GLY A 26 -16.71 9.41 9.79
CA GLY A 26 -16.03 10.63 10.23
C GLY A 26 -14.90 10.41 11.24
N ASP A 27 -14.88 9.27 11.95
CA ASP A 27 -13.90 8.91 12.99
C ASP A 27 -13.30 7.49 12.85
N ALA A 28 -13.52 6.75 11.76
CA ALA A 28 -12.99 5.38 11.67
C ALA A 28 -11.54 5.34 11.20
N THR A 29 -10.69 4.58 11.90
CA THR A 29 -9.33 4.26 11.45
C THR A 29 -9.38 3.09 10.47
N ILE A 30 -8.84 3.31 9.26
CA ILE A 30 -8.76 2.28 8.21
C ILE A 30 -7.31 1.79 8.12
N ILE A 31 -7.12 0.49 8.26
CA ILE A 31 -5.82 -0.16 8.09
C ILE A 31 -5.89 -1.00 6.82
N VAL A 32 -4.97 -0.73 5.89
CA VAL A 32 -4.85 -1.45 4.62
C VAL A 32 -3.49 -2.14 4.57
N VAL A 33 -3.48 -3.45 4.34
CA VAL A 33 -2.25 -4.22 4.06
C VAL A 33 -2.15 -4.39 2.55
N THR A 34 -1.08 -3.88 1.94
CA THR A 34 -0.94 -3.91 0.49
C THR A 34 0.50 -4.21 0.07
N GLN A 35 0.63 -4.87 -1.08
CA GLN A 35 1.89 -5.11 -1.78
C GLN A 35 1.99 -4.28 -3.08
N ARG A 36 1.13 -3.28 -3.27
CA ARG A 36 1.16 -2.37 -4.42
C ARG A 36 1.58 -0.98 -3.97
N ILE A 37 2.61 -0.43 -4.62
CA ILE A 37 3.09 0.91 -4.29
C ILE A 37 2.02 1.99 -4.50
N SER A 38 1.14 1.83 -5.50
CA SER A 38 0.06 2.76 -5.80
C SER A 38 -0.94 2.92 -4.64
N ASN A 39 -1.20 1.84 -3.89
CA ASN A 39 -2.14 1.87 -2.77
C ASN A 39 -1.45 2.46 -1.53
N ALA A 40 -0.19 2.06 -1.28
CA ALA A 40 0.60 2.63 -0.20
C ALA A 40 0.82 4.14 -0.38
N ALA A 41 0.99 4.62 -1.62
CA ALA A 41 1.21 6.03 -1.94
C ALA A 41 0.01 6.94 -1.64
N GLN A 42 -1.21 6.38 -1.55
CA GLN A 42 -2.44 7.12 -1.26
C GLN A 42 -2.79 7.13 0.24
N ALA A 43 -2.00 6.46 1.08
CA ALA A 43 -2.26 6.38 2.50
C ALA A 43 -1.79 7.65 3.22
N ASP A 44 -2.58 8.07 4.21
CA ASP A 44 -2.23 9.19 5.10
C ASP A 44 -0.98 8.86 5.95
N GLN A 45 -0.75 7.56 6.23
CA GLN A 45 0.45 7.02 6.85
C GLN A 45 0.74 5.61 6.33
N VAL A 46 2.02 5.31 6.13
CA VAL A 46 2.54 4.01 5.71
C VAL A 46 3.47 3.47 6.79
N ILE A 47 3.33 2.19 7.10
CA ILE A 47 4.21 1.45 8.01
C ILE A 47 4.89 0.36 7.20
N VAL A 48 6.22 0.39 7.16
CA VAL A 48 7.05 -0.56 6.44
C VAL A 48 7.51 -1.62 7.41
N VAL A 49 7.15 -2.87 7.15
CA VAL A 49 7.53 -4.01 7.97
C VAL A 49 8.46 -4.91 7.17
N ASP A 50 9.65 -5.17 7.72
CA ASP A 50 10.61 -6.13 7.20
C ASP A 50 11.07 -7.07 8.31
N ASN A 51 11.11 -8.37 8.04
CA ASN A 51 11.50 -9.42 9.00
C ASN A 51 10.82 -9.30 10.38
N GLY A 52 9.52 -8.94 10.39
CA GLY A 52 8.73 -8.76 11.61
C GLY A 52 9.05 -7.51 12.42
N LYS A 53 9.84 -6.57 11.87
CA LYS A 53 10.19 -5.30 12.50
C LYS A 53 9.69 -4.13 11.66
N ILE A 54 9.28 -3.07 12.33
CA ILE A 54 8.97 -1.80 11.66
C ILE A 54 10.30 -1.13 11.29
N VAL A 55 10.55 -0.97 10.00
CA VAL A 55 11.78 -0.37 9.44
C VAL A 55 11.56 1.03 8.88
N GLY A 56 10.31 1.50 8.83
CA GLY A 56 9.96 2.86 8.45
C GLY A 56 8.50 3.18 8.74
N THR A 57 8.23 4.42 9.13
CA THR A 57 6.87 4.94 9.28
C THR A 57 6.82 6.38 8.79
N GLY A 58 5.86 6.72 7.94
CA GLY A 58 5.75 8.08 7.40
C GLY A 58 4.76 8.19 6.24
N THR A 59 4.79 9.32 5.55
CA THR A 59 4.11 9.45 4.25
C THR A 59 4.95 8.79 3.17
N HIS A 60 4.33 8.54 2.01
CA HIS A 60 5.03 8.06 0.82
C HIS A 60 6.32 8.84 0.53
N GLU A 61 6.26 10.17 0.55
CA GLU A 61 7.37 11.05 0.21
C GLU A 61 8.51 10.93 1.23
N THR A 62 8.18 10.94 2.53
CA THR A 62 9.18 10.78 3.59
C THR A 62 9.85 9.41 3.55
N LEU A 63 9.09 8.35 3.25
CA LEU A 63 9.64 7.01 3.16
C LEU A 63 10.48 6.80 1.91
N LEU A 64 10.14 7.44 0.79
CA LEU A 64 11.01 7.43 -0.39
C LEU A 64 12.37 8.09 -0.11
N ALA A 65 12.41 9.12 0.74
CA ALA A 65 13.64 9.81 1.11
C ALA A 65 14.45 9.05 2.18
N ASP A 66 13.77 8.56 3.23
CA ASP A 66 14.41 8.15 4.48
C ASP A 66 14.36 6.63 4.74
N CYS A 67 13.62 5.86 3.94
CA CYS A 67 13.48 4.41 4.10
C CYS A 67 13.97 3.64 2.86
N PRO A 68 15.22 3.14 2.86
CA PRO A 68 15.79 2.40 1.74
C PRO A 68 14.94 1.20 1.30
N THR A 69 14.41 0.43 2.25
CA THR A 69 13.53 -0.72 1.97
C THR A 69 12.27 -0.32 1.20
N TYR A 70 11.67 0.82 1.55
CA TYR A 70 10.49 1.33 0.85
C TYR A 70 10.83 1.87 -0.54
N ALA A 71 11.96 2.58 -0.66
CA ALA A 71 12.45 3.10 -1.94
C ALA A 71 12.78 1.97 -2.93
N GLU A 72 13.45 0.91 -2.47
CA GLU A 72 13.73 -0.29 -3.27
C GLU A 72 12.44 -0.98 -3.73
N PHE A 73 11.47 -1.13 -2.82
CA PHE A 73 10.16 -1.67 -3.16
C PHE A 73 9.44 -0.81 -4.22
N ALA A 74 9.42 0.51 -4.06
CA ALA A 74 8.81 1.43 -5.03
C ALA A 74 9.49 1.36 -6.40
N ALA A 75 10.83 1.29 -6.43
CA ALA A 75 11.59 1.13 -7.65
C ALA A 75 11.26 -0.19 -8.37
N SER A 76 11.16 -1.30 -7.64
CA SER A 76 10.83 -2.62 -8.22
C SER A 76 9.47 -2.63 -8.92
N GLN A 77 8.47 -1.94 -8.36
CA GLN A 77 7.14 -1.81 -8.93
C GLN A 77 7.12 -0.92 -10.19
N SER A 78 7.98 0.09 -10.24
CA SER A 78 8.15 0.96 -11.41
C SER A 78 8.85 0.24 -12.57
N LEU A 79 9.81 -0.62 -12.26
CA LEU A 79 10.49 -1.49 -13.23
C LEU A 79 9.54 -2.53 -13.83
N SER A 80 8.70 -3.17 -13.01
CA SER A 80 7.70 -4.14 -13.49
C SER A 80 6.66 -3.53 -14.44
N ALA A 81 6.36 -2.23 -14.34
CA ALA A 81 5.44 -1.56 -15.26
C ALA A 81 6.00 -1.44 -16.70
N THR A 82 7.32 -1.57 -16.89
CA THR A 82 7.97 -1.33 -18.20
C THR A 82 8.31 -2.64 -18.94
N VAL A 83 8.32 -3.80 -18.26
CA VAL A 83 8.80 -5.08 -18.84
C VAL A 83 7.67 -5.93 -19.47
N GLY A 84 6.40 -5.48 -19.42
CA GLY A 84 5.24 -6.21 -19.97
C GLY A 84 4.94 -5.99 -21.46
N GLY A 85 5.80 -5.30 -22.21
CA GLY A 85 5.50 -4.83 -23.57
C GLY A 85 6.61 -5.08 -24.59
N VAL A 86 7.11 -6.31 -24.71
CA VAL A 86 7.80 -6.81 -25.92
C VAL A 86 7.81 -8.35 -25.88
N GLY A 87 7.09 -8.95 -26.84
CA GLY A 87 7.01 -10.39 -27.06
C GLY A 87 5.75 -10.77 -27.80
#